data_AF-Q2W9Z1-F1
#
_entry.id   AF-Q2W9Z1-F1
#
_cell.length_a   1.000
_cell.length_b   1.000
_cell.length_c   1.000
_cell.angle_alpha   90.00
_cell.angle_beta   90.00
_cell.angle_gamma   90.00
#
_symmetry.space_group_name_H-M   'P 1'
#
loop_
_entity.id
_entity.type
_entity.pdbx_description
1 polymer ?
#
loop_
_entity_poly.entity_id
_entity_poly.type
_entity_poly.pdbx_seq_one_letter_code
_entity_poly.pdbx_strand_id
1 'polypeptide(L)'
;MKCPPSTSRHLAGAAGRRYTQGRLDGGGPMFRFTFARSLLVVSAACALLAACGGEPSESDMKSAVEQTFGGMNEQLGGVGKLIGKDLSTKVKSFKKLACAEAKGNPGFACDFQMVVDGPLGEKTEKASARFVKGDKGWAVF
;
A
#
# COMPACT_ATOMS: atom_id res chain seq x y z
N MET A 1 -1.16 15.01 8.65
CA MET A 1 0.10 14.41 8.15
C MET A 1 -0.02 14.37 6.64
N LYS A 2 0.96 14.91 5.91
CA LYS A 2 0.83 15.24 4.48
C LYS A 2 1.97 14.51 3.77
N CYS A 3 1.65 13.47 2.99
CA CYS A 3 2.66 12.79 2.17
C CYS A 3 3.09 13.73 1.03
N PRO A 4 4.40 13.97 0.84
CA PRO A 4 4.87 14.81 -0.26
C PRO A 4 4.77 14.08 -1.62
N PRO A 5 4.69 14.81 -2.74
CA PRO A 5 4.63 14.22 -4.06
C PRO A 5 5.98 13.65 -4.48
N SER A 6 5.99 12.36 -4.85
CA SER A 6 7.14 11.65 -5.38
C SER A 6 7.55 12.25 -6.73
N THR A 7 8.64 13.01 -6.73
CA THR A 7 9.28 13.54 -7.94
C THR A 7 10.41 12.61 -8.34
N SER A 8 10.10 11.74 -9.30
CA SER A 8 10.87 11.34 -10.49
C SER A 8 12.42 11.44 -10.51
N ARG A 9 13.01 10.39 -11.11
CA ARG A 9 14.32 10.29 -11.82
C ARG A 9 15.57 9.91 -11.01
N HIS A 10 16.14 8.75 -11.33
CA HIS A 10 17.37 8.62 -12.15
C HIS A 10 17.65 7.11 -12.32
N LEU A 11 17.32 6.53 -13.47
CA LEU A 11 18.23 6.25 -14.59
C LEU A 11 19.53 5.55 -14.16
N ALA A 12 19.57 4.25 -14.47
CA ALA A 12 20.76 3.44 -14.59
C ALA A 12 21.78 4.06 -15.56
N GLY A 13 23.06 3.98 -15.21
CA GLY A 13 24.16 4.40 -16.06
C GLY A 13 25.46 3.77 -15.59
N ALA A 14 25.78 2.62 -16.18
CA ALA A 14 27.11 2.03 -16.13
C ALA A 14 28.08 2.87 -16.96
N ALA A 15 29.24 3.24 -16.40
CA ALA A 15 30.46 3.58 -17.14
C ALA A 15 31.64 3.66 -16.16
N GLY A 16 32.67 2.84 -16.42
CA GLY A 16 33.87 2.80 -15.60
C GLY A 16 34.70 4.07 -15.66
N ARG A 17 35.57 4.23 -14.66
CA ARG A 17 36.81 4.99 -14.80
C ARG A 17 37.89 4.40 -13.91
N ARG A 18 38.99 4.04 -14.58
CA ARG A 18 40.29 3.60 -14.09
C ARG A 18 41.13 4.87 -13.79
N TYR A 19 42.23 4.70 -13.03
CA TYR A 19 43.30 5.68 -12.71
C TYR A 19 42.98 6.66 -11.56
N THR A 20 43.86 6.94 -10.58
CA THR A 20 45.32 6.87 -10.52
C THR A 20 45.81 6.60 -9.09
N GLN A 21 46.91 5.87 -9.03
CA GLN A 21 47.79 5.60 -7.91
C GLN A 21 48.51 6.87 -7.45
N GLY A 22 48.29 7.29 -6.20
CA GLY A 22 49.07 8.33 -5.52
C GLY A 22 49.99 7.70 -4.50
N ARG A 23 51.25 7.48 -4.89
CA ARG A 23 52.37 7.05 -4.06
C ARG A 23 52.92 8.27 -3.31
N LEU A 24 53.01 8.21 -1.99
CA LEU A 24 53.96 9.02 -1.22
C LEU A 24 54.62 8.13 -0.17
N ASP A 25 55.92 7.93 -0.39
CA ASP A 25 56.91 7.35 0.53
C ASP A 25 57.06 8.23 1.78
N GLY A 26 57.30 7.61 2.95
CA GLY A 26 57.71 8.31 4.17
C GLY A 26 57.68 7.42 5.42
N GLY A 27 58.86 7.03 5.92
CA GLY A 27 59.02 6.05 6.99
C GLY A 27 59.01 6.58 8.43
N GLY A 28 58.59 5.68 9.33
CA GLY A 28 58.92 5.60 10.77
C GLY A 28 58.08 6.45 11.75
N PRO A 29 58.09 6.14 13.08
CA PRO A 29 58.06 4.84 13.74
C PRO A 29 56.82 4.67 14.66
N MET A 30 56.67 3.43 15.17
CA MET A 30 55.76 2.94 16.22
C MET A 30 55.29 4.00 17.24
N PHE A 31 53.99 4.34 17.24
CA PHE A 31 53.29 4.82 18.45
C PHE A 31 51.80 4.42 18.44
N ARG A 32 51.51 3.47 19.32
CA ARG A 32 50.38 3.43 20.27
C ARG A 32 48.93 3.47 19.75
N PHE A 33 48.25 2.36 20.07
CA PHE A 33 46.90 2.29 20.66
C PHE A 33 45.93 3.40 20.28
N THR A 34 44.94 3.11 19.44
CA THR A 34 43.55 3.41 19.81
C THR A 34 42.56 2.57 18.99
N PHE A 35 41.76 1.78 19.70
CA PHE A 35 40.40 1.37 19.38
C PHE A 35 39.77 1.97 18.10
N ALA A 36 39.89 1.28 16.97
CA ALA A 36 39.23 1.71 15.72
C ALA A 36 38.66 0.53 14.93
N ARG A 37 38.02 -0.43 15.61
CA ARG A 37 37.45 -1.63 14.97
C ARG A 37 36.00 -1.95 15.32
N SER A 38 35.30 -1.08 16.05
CA SER A 38 33.97 -1.41 16.59
C SER A 38 32.83 -0.46 16.19
N LEU A 39 33.04 0.45 15.23
CA LEU A 39 31.99 1.40 14.79
C LEU A 39 31.33 1.04 13.45
N LEU A 40 31.46 -0.21 12.97
CA LEU A 40 30.86 -0.69 11.71
C LEU A 40 29.68 -1.66 11.91
N VAL A 41 28.95 -1.58 13.02
CA VAL A 41 27.78 -2.48 13.27
C VAL A 41 26.46 -1.73 13.50
N VAL A 42 26.46 -0.40 13.67
CA VAL A 42 25.24 0.38 14.04
C VAL A 42 24.63 1.14 12.84
N SER A 43 24.61 0.56 11.64
CA SER A 43 23.92 1.20 10.50
C SER A 43 23.13 0.27 9.59
N ALA A 44 23.03 -1.03 9.91
CA ALA A 44 22.25 -1.97 9.11
C ALA A 44 20.77 -2.11 9.55
N ALA A 45 20.36 -1.52 10.68
CA ALA A 45 19.02 -1.73 11.25
C ALA A 45 17.91 -0.86 10.61
N CYS A 46 18.23 0.16 9.80
CA CYS A 46 17.24 1.09 9.24
C CYS A 46 16.69 0.69 7.86
N ALA A 47 17.08 -0.45 7.28
CA ALA A 47 16.64 -0.86 5.95
C ALA A 47 15.26 -1.55 5.91
N LEU A 48 14.60 -1.77 7.06
CA LEU A 48 13.31 -2.46 7.15
C LEU A 48 12.07 -1.54 7.19
N LEU A 49 12.21 -0.22 7.06
CA LEU A 49 11.09 0.72 7.16
C LEU A 49 10.36 1.04 5.83
N ALA A 50 10.78 0.47 4.71
CA ALA A 50 10.15 0.70 3.41
C ALA A 50 9.00 -0.31 3.13
N ALA A 51 7.97 -0.34 3.98
CA ALA A 51 6.59 -0.76 3.67
C ALA A 51 5.73 -0.88 4.95
N CYS A 52 5.67 0.16 5.80
CA CYS A 52 4.77 0.17 6.97
C CYS A 52 3.29 0.45 6.59
N GLY A 53 2.89 0.04 5.38
CA GLY A 53 1.56 0.22 4.81
C GLY A 53 1.07 -1.08 4.21
N GLY A 54 1.19 -2.18 4.98
CA GLY A 54 0.81 -3.52 4.55
C GLY A 54 -0.60 -3.61 3.97
N GLU A 55 -0.87 -4.72 3.29
CA GLU A 55 -2.15 -5.00 2.63
C GLU A 55 -3.37 -4.73 3.53
N PRO A 56 -4.52 -4.35 2.96
CA PRO A 56 -5.72 -4.14 3.77
C PRO A 56 -6.15 -5.46 4.42
N SER A 57 -6.60 -5.37 5.68
CA SER A 57 -7.24 -6.50 6.34
C SER A 57 -8.61 -6.79 5.69
N GLU A 58 -9.17 -7.97 5.93
CA GLU A 58 -10.52 -8.29 5.45
C GLU A 58 -11.58 -7.30 5.98
N SER A 59 -11.45 -6.89 7.24
CA SER A 59 -12.33 -5.88 7.85
C SER A 59 -12.19 -4.50 7.20
N ASP A 60 -10.96 -4.10 6.87
CA ASP A 60 -10.70 -2.86 6.12
C ASP A 60 -11.34 -2.89 4.73
N MET A 61 -11.17 -4.00 4.01
CA MET A 61 -11.75 -4.19 2.68
C MET A 61 -13.28 -4.16 2.74
N LYS A 62 -13.87 -4.90 3.68
CA LYS A 62 -15.32 -4.91 3.91
C LYS A 62 -15.84 -3.50 4.19
N SER A 63 -15.19 -2.76 5.08
CA SER A 63 -15.60 -1.40 5.44
C SER A 63 -15.54 -0.44 4.24
N ALA A 64 -14.48 -0.53 3.43
CA ALA A 64 -14.34 0.29 2.22
C ALA A 64 -15.42 -0.02 1.18
N VAL A 65 -15.76 -1.31 1.01
CA VAL A 65 -16.82 -1.76 0.12
C VAL A 65 -18.20 -1.34 0.64
N GLU A 66 -18.46 -1.46 1.94
CA GLU A 66 -19.70 -0.99 2.57
C GLU A 66 -19.87 0.53 2.45
N GLN A 67 -18.80 1.31 2.55
CA GLN A 67 -18.85 2.76 2.29
C GLN A 67 -19.25 3.05 0.83
N THR A 68 -18.76 2.26 -0.11
CA THR A 68 -19.11 2.38 -1.53
C THR A 68 -20.60 2.10 -1.75
N PHE A 69 -21.12 1.01 -1.16
CA PHE A 69 -22.55 0.70 -1.19
C PHE A 69 -23.38 1.74 -0.43
N GLY A 70 -22.88 2.30 0.67
CA GLY A 70 -23.53 3.37 1.42
C GLY A 70 -23.79 4.59 0.55
N GLY A 71 -22.75 5.09 -0.13
CA GLY A 71 -22.88 6.23 -1.04
C GLY A 71 -23.78 5.95 -2.25
N MET A 72 -23.84 4.71 -2.72
CA MET A 72 -24.79 4.29 -3.76
C MET A 72 -26.23 4.21 -3.23
N ASN A 73 -26.42 3.65 -2.03
CA ASN A 73 -27.72 3.50 -1.38
C ASN A 73 -28.35 4.86 -1.04
N GLU A 74 -27.55 5.85 -0.66
CA GLU A 74 -28.04 7.22 -0.43
C GLU A 74 -28.65 7.81 -1.72
N GLN A 75 -28.01 7.56 -2.87
CA GLN A 75 -28.55 7.99 -4.17
C GLN A 75 -29.81 7.20 -4.56
N LEU A 76 -29.80 5.89 -4.34
CA LEU A 76 -30.93 5.01 -4.67
C LEU A 76 -32.12 5.18 -3.73
N GLY A 77 -31.92 5.61 -2.49
CA GLY A 77 -32.99 5.82 -1.51
C GLY A 77 -34.00 6.88 -1.96
N GLY A 78 -33.54 7.92 -2.66
CA GLY A 78 -34.42 8.92 -3.27
C GLY A 78 -35.35 8.31 -4.32
N VAL A 79 -34.80 7.49 -5.22
CA VAL A 79 -35.55 6.79 -6.27
C VAL A 79 -36.50 5.75 -5.66
N GLY A 80 -36.02 4.97 -4.71
CA GLY A 80 -36.80 3.95 -4.01
C GLY A 80 -38.04 4.51 -3.33
N LYS A 81 -37.92 5.69 -2.70
CA LYS A 81 -39.05 6.40 -2.09
C LYS A 81 -40.11 6.82 -3.11
N LEU A 82 -39.72 7.22 -4.33
CA LEU A 82 -40.66 7.61 -5.38
C LEU A 82 -41.48 6.43 -5.91
N ILE A 83 -40.89 5.23 -5.94
CA ILE A 83 -41.55 4.02 -6.46
C ILE A 83 -42.06 3.07 -5.37
N GLY A 84 -41.92 3.45 -4.09
CA GLY A 84 -42.35 2.65 -2.93
C GLY A 84 -41.57 1.34 -2.76
N LYS A 85 -40.31 1.27 -3.18
CA LYS A 85 -39.47 0.08 -3.07
C LYS A 85 -38.14 0.39 -2.41
N ASP A 86 -37.64 -0.54 -1.60
CA ASP A 86 -36.26 -0.46 -1.10
C ASP A 86 -35.30 -0.91 -2.21
N LEU A 87 -34.42 -0.01 -2.61
CA LEU A 87 -33.39 -0.26 -3.62
C LEU A 87 -32.00 -0.43 -3.00
N SER A 88 -31.92 -0.53 -1.66
CA SER A 88 -30.64 -0.59 -0.97
C SER A 88 -29.97 -1.94 -1.18
N THR A 89 -28.64 -1.93 -1.25
CA THR A 89 -27.81 -3.14 -1.29
C THR A 89 -26.94 -3.20 -0.04
N LYS A 90 -26.89 -4.36 0.61
CA LYS A 90 -26.15 -4.58 1.86
C LYS A 90 -25.18 -5.74 1.73
N VAL A 91 -23.98 -5.58 2.28
CA VAL A 91 -23.01 -6.67 2.37
C VAL A 91 -23.34 -7.53 3.59
N LYS A 92 -23.70 -8.80 3.36
CA LYS A 92 -24.02 -9.78 4.39
C LYS A 92 -22.78 -10.50 4.90
N SER A 93 -21.91 -10.90 3.97
CA SER A 93 -20.64 -11.53 4.28
C SER A 93 -19.56 -11.04 3.32
N PHE A 94 -18.32 -11.12 3.76
CA PHE A 94 -17.16 -10.67 3.00
C PHE A 94 -16.01 -11.64 3.30
N LYS A 95 -15.30 -12.06 2.25
CA LYS A 95 -14.17 -12.95 2.35
C LYS A 95 -13.06 -12.48 1.42
N LYS A 96 -11.92 -12.16 1.99
CA LYS A 96 -10.71 -11.87 1.22
C LYS A 96 -10.19 -13.16 0.56
N LEU A 97 -9.82 -13.09 -0.72
CA LEU A 97 -9.27 -14.23 -1.46
C LEU A 97 -7.77 -14.04 -1.70
N ALA A 98 -7.38 -12.89 -2.25
CA ALA A 98 -5.98 -12.56 -2.52
C ALA A 98 -5.79 -11.04 -2.54
N CYS A 99 -4.57 -10.57 -2.26
CA CYS A 99 -4.15 -9.20 -2.51
C CYS A 99 -2.71 -9.18 -2.99
N ALA A 100 -2.40 -8.27 -3.91
CA ALA A 100 -1.06 -7.97 -4.34
C ALA A 100 -0.90 -6.46 -4.51
N GLU A 101 0.33 -5.94 -4.40
CA GLU A 101 0.59 -4.54 -4.73
C GLU A 101 0.18 -4.25 -6.18
N ALA A 102 -0.53 -3.14 -6.38
CA ALA A 102 -0.97 -2.73 -7.70
C ALA A 102 0.24 -2.30 -8.56
N LYS A 103 0.34 -2.85 -9.77
CA LYS A 103 1.43 -2.47 -10.68
C LYS A 103 1.20 -1.06 -11.24
N GLY A 104 2.18 -0.18 -11.05
CA GLY A 104 2.17 1.18 -11.61
C GLY A 104 1.14 2.13 -10.99
N ASN A 105 0.45 1.73 -9.92
CA ASN A 105 -0.55 2.54 -9.22
C ASN A 105 -0.42 2.32 -7.70
N PRO A 106 -0.76 3.31 -6.87
CA PRO A 106 -0.74 3.12 -5.42
C PRO A 106 -1.81 2.11 -4.97
N GLY A 107 -1.54 1.42 -3.88
CA GLY A 107 -2.48 0.50 -3.22
C GLY A 107 -2.32 -0.96 -3.63
N PHE A 108 -3.34 -1.76 -3.29
CA PHE A 108 -3.36 -3.21 -3.49
C PHE A 108 -4.50 -3.61 -4.41
N ALA A 109 -4.23 -4.40 -5.43
CA ALA A 109 -5.26 -5.08 -6.20
C ALA A 109 -5.66 -6.34 -5.44
N CYS A 110 -6.93 -6.42 -5.03
CA CYS A 110 -7.42 -7.50 -4.19
C CYS A 110 -8.63 -8.19 -4.82
N ASP A 111 -8.62 -9.50 -4.72
CA ASP A 111 -9.74 -10.39 -5.04
C ASP A 111 -10.49 -10.74 -3.75
N PHE A 112 -11.81 -10.69 -3.80
CA PHE A 112 -12.66 -10.99 -2.67
C PHE A 112 -13.98 -11.62 -3.14
N GLN A 113 -14.62 -12.33 -2.22
CA GLN A 113 -15.97 -12.82 -2.36
C GLN A 113 -16.86 -12.09 -1.37
N MET A 114 -18.07 -11.75 -1.78
CA MET A 114 -19.06 -11.17 -0.88
C MET A 114 -20.43 -11.75 -1.15
N VAL A 115 -21.24 -11.81 -0.10
CA VAL A 115 -22.67 -12.04 -0.22
C VAL A 115 -23.36 -10.69 -0.08
N VAL A 116 -24.12 -10.29 -1.10
CA VAL A 116 -24.88 -9.06 -1.12
C VAL A 116 -26.37 -9.37 -1.08
N ASP A 117 -27.10 -8.64 -0.26
CA ASP A 117 -28.56 -8.64 -0.20
C ASP A 117 -29.05 -7.36 -0.85
N GLY A 118 -29.88 -7.49 -1.89
CA GLY A 118 -30.41 -6.35 -2.62
C GLY A 118 -31.83 -6.59 -3.13
N PRO A 119 -32.35 -5.72 -4.01
CA PRO A 119 -33.77 -5.74 -4.41
C PRO A 119 -34.19 -7.00 -5.17
N LEU A 120 -33.22 -7.75 -5.71
CA LEU A 120 -33.43 -9.01 -6.43
C LEU A 120 -33.13 -10.25 -5.56
N GLY A 121 -32.96 -10.06 -4.24
CA GLY A 121 -32.58 -11.09 -3.29
C GLY A 121 -31.07 -11.18 -3.05
N GLU A 122 -30.68 -12.23 -2.35
CA GLU A 122 -29.29 -12.50 -1.97
C GLU A 122 -28.49 -13.07 -3.14
N LYS A 123 -27.25 -12.60 -3.32
CA LYS A 123 -26.31 -13.11 -4.32
C LYS A 123 -24.91 -13.20 -3.75
N THR A 124 -24.19 -14.26 -4.14
CA THR A 124 -22.76 -14.40 -3.87
C THR A 124 -21.98 -13.96 -5.10
N GLU A 125 -21.10 -12.98 -4.94
CA GLU A 125 -20.30 -12.40 -6.01
C GLU A 125 -18.81 -12.54 -5.69
N LYS A 126 -18.00 -12.83 -6.72
CA LYS A 126 -16.54 -12.70 -6.64
C LYS A 126 -16.16 -11.43 -7.42
N ALA A 127 -15.39 -10.56 -6.79
CA ALA A 127 -15.00 -9.29 -7.36
C ALA A 127 -13.51 -9.00 -7.12
N SER A 128 -12.97 -8.12 -7.94
CA SER A 128 -11.61 -7.61 -7.83
C SER A 128 -11.66 -6.09 -7.81
N ALA A 129 -10.95 -5.45 -6.89
CA ALA A 129 -10.88 -4.00 -6.83
C ALA A 129 -9.52 -3.54 -6.29
N ARG A 130 -9.18 -2.26 -6.54
CA ARG A 130 -7.97 -1.67 -5.99
C ARG A 130 -8.28 -0.93 -4.70
N PHE A 131 -7.56 -1.26 -3.65
CA PHE A 131 -7.70 -0.65 -2.33
C PHE A 131 -6.53 0.29 -2.07
N VAL A 132 -6.82 1.55 -1.77
CA VAL A 132 -5.82 2.58 -1.48
C VAL A 132 -6.03 3.10 -0.08
N LYS A 133 -4.97 3.11 0.73
CA LYS A 133 -5.00 3.67 2.08
C LYS A 133 -4.94 5.20 1.99
N GLY A 134 -5.97 5.87 2.50
CA GLY A 134 -6.04 7.32 2.65
C GLY A 134 -6.12 7.73 4.13
N ASP A 135 -6.31 9.03 4.37
CA ASP A 135 -6.36 9.60 5.73
C ASP A 135 -7.54 9.10 6.57
N LYS A 136 -8.65 8.71 5.91
CA LYS A 136 -9.89 8.22 6.54
C LYS A 136 -10.01 6.69 6.57
N GLY A 137 -8.93 5.98 6.24
CA GLY A 137 -8.94 4.52 6.07
C GLY A 137 -8.80 4.11 4.60
N TRP A 138 -9.28 2.92 4.27
CA TRP A 138 -9.16 2.35 2.93
C TRP A 138 -10.31 2.78 2.02
N ALA A 139 -10.02 3.02 0.75
CA ALA A 139 -10.99 3.36 -0.28
C ALA A 139 -10.85 2.42 -1.49
N VAL A 140 -11.97 2.16 -2.16
CA VAL A 140 -12.09 1.29 -3.34
C VAL A 140 -11.96 2.13 -4.63
N PHE A 141 -11.19 1.64 -5.60
CA PHE A 141 -10.94 2.25 -6.91
C PHE A 141 -10.96 1.23 -8.04
#